data_AF-A0A829Y935-F1
#
_entry.id   AF-A0A829Y935-F1
#
_cell.length_a   1.000
_cell.length_b   1.000
_cell.length_c   1.000
_cell.angle_alpha   90.00
_cell.angle_beta   90.00
_cell.angle_gamma   90.00
#
_symmetry.space_group_name_H-M   'P 1'
#
loop_
_entity.id
_entity.type
_entity.pdbx_description
1 polymer ?
#
loop_
_entity_poly.entity_id
_entity_poly.type
_entity_poly.pdbx_seq_one_letter_code
_entity_poly.pdbx_strand_id
1 'polypeptide(L)'
;MADQEYDEMIARYAADMENMSRERLAEAADVIAKFRALAASKGVMLGAESFDYIQTTGIVAKSPGIARTLLGPIRTERDGLLPFSEIASRFPPSPHHVGCFFGSDFILMAHPCYRRGMRPVNNWAPRFIDLFWRFDGGGIEKYIALDEDRVRIDVDGPGYFEADTWYGAPFDEDIRSIKPGIVKLRPPLDLESRHVSFFFADAYCLDIKWSESDGIKSFQALETKTENIRIEVAGIHYFPARYLHAEFDLRANCFRHFDGAIQLFTEEEYFQRRDSDFNMTMKNPAHIKARSSKVFKINGPLRTEDWVEFCCHFYTANPLTFEYFSGEYPKHITEILKRIRNHA
;
A
#
# COMPACT_ATOMS: atom_id res chain seq x y z
N MET A 1 6.21 26.70 24.53
CA MET A 1 5.33 26.13 25.56
C MET A 1 4.45 25.03 24.99
N ALA A 2 3.64 25.28 23.93
CA ALA A 2 2.86 24.22 23.27
C ALA A 2 3.71 23.07 22.69
N ASP A 3 4.86 23.38 22.06
CA ASP A 3 5.73 22.35 21.49
C ASP A 3 6.40 21.46 22.56
N GLN A 4 6.71 22.04 23.72
CA GLN A 4 7.33 21.30 24.84
C GLN A 4 6.33 20.36 25.51
N GLU A 5 5.08 20.79 25.71
CA GLU A 5 4.00 19.93 26.20
C GLU A 5 3.69 18.80 25.21
N TYR A 6 3.75 19.08 23.90
CA TYR A 6 3.59 18.08 22.86
C TYR A 6 4.72 17.05 22.87
N ASP A 7 5.97 17.48 22.95
CA ASP A 7 7.13 16.59 23.01
C ASP A 7 7.12 15.71 24.26
N GLU A 8 6.74 16.27 25.42
CA GLU A 8 6.56 15.52 26.67
C GLU A 8 5.43 14.49 26.56
N MET A 9 4.32 14.83 25.91
CA MET A 9 3.21 13.91 25.65
C MET A 9 3.64 12.75 24.74
N ILE A 10 4.37 13.04 23.66
CA ILE A 10 4.87 12.01 22.72
C ILE A 10 5.88 11.09 23.41
N ALA A 11 6.79 11.65 24.22
CA ALA A 11 7.77 10.86 24.97
C ALA A 11 7.08 9.92 25.99
N ARG A 12 6.07 10.43 26.71
CA ARG A 12 5.27 9.63 27.64
C ARG A 12 4.53 8.50 26.93
N TYR A 13 3.89 8.82 25.80
CA TYR A 13 3.21 7.81 24.98
C TYR A 13 4.19 6.72 24.52
N ALA A 14 5.39 7.08 24.07
CA ALA A 14 6.40 6.10 23.67
C ALA A 14 6.83 5.19 24.83
N ALA A 15 7.02 5.73 26.03
CA ALA A 15 7.35 4.95 27.23
C ALA A 15 6.21 4.00 27.64
N ASP A 16 4.95 4.47 27.59
CA ASP A 16 3.78 3.65 27.89
C ASP A 16 3.63 2.50 26.88
N MET A 17 3.91 2.75 25.59
CA MET A 17 3.93 1.73 24.54
C MET A 17 5.02 0.68 24.78
N GLU A 18 6.20 1.10 25.22
CA GLU A 18 7.30 0.17 25.55
C GLU A 18 6.96 -0.70 26.77
N ASN A 19 6.39 -0.10 27.81
CA ASN A 19 5.91 -0.82 29.00
C ASN A 19 4.87 -1.88 28.61
N MET A 20 3.85 -1.49 27.83
CA MET A 20 2.83 -2.40 27.34
C MET A 20 3.42 -3.52 26.48
N SER A 21 4.40 -3.21 25.61
CA SER A 21 5.06 -4.21 24.79
C SER A 21 5.75 -5.28 25.65
N ARG A 22 6.49 -4.88 26.69
CA ARG A 22 7.14 -5.82 27.62
C ARG A 22 6.13 -6.70 28.37
N GLU A 23 5.03 -6.12 28.85
CA GLU A 23 3.96 -6.86 29.53
C GLU A 23 3.33 -7.90 28.60
N ARG A 24 2.94 -7.49 27.38
CA ARG A 24 2.32 -8.39 26.39
C ARG A 24 3.24 -9.50 25.93
N LEU A 25 4.53 -9.23 25.76
CA LEU A 25 5.52 -10.26 25.43
C LEU A 25 5.72 -11.25 26.59
N ALA A 26 5.67 -10.79 27.84
CA ALA A 26 5.74 -11.66 29.01
C ALA A 26 4.50 -12.57 29.12
N GLU A 27 3.30 -12.03 28.89
CA GLU A 27 2.06 -12.81 28.83
C GLU A 27 2.08 -13.86 27.70
N ALA A 28 2.74 -13.55 26.58
CA ALA A 28 2.84 -14.42 25.41
C ALA A 28 4.03 -15.41 25.44
N ALA A 29 4.72 -15.57 26.58
CA ALA A 29 5.96 -16.35 26.67
C ALA A 29 5.82 -17.79 26.12
N ASP A 30 4.72 -18.48 26.42
CA ASP A 30 4.47 -19.84 25.94
C ASP A 30 4.24 -19.89 24.42
N VAL A 31 3.54 -18.90 23.86
CA VAL A 31 3.31 -18.76 22.42
C VAL A 31 4.64 -18.52 21.71
N ILE A 32 5.46 -17.61 22.24
CA ILE A 32 6.81 -17.31 21.75
C ILE A 32 7.69 -18.56 21.77
N ALA A 33 7.70 -19.31 22.88
CA ALA A 33 8.50 -20.52 23.02
C ALA A 33 8.10 -21.61 22.00
N LYS A 34 6.78 -21.85 21.83
CA LYS A 34 6.25 -22.79 20.83
C LYS A 34 6.62 -22.38 19.42
N PHE A 35 6.40 -21.11 19.06
CA PHE A 35 6.73 -20.60 17.74
C PHE A 35 8.24 -20.65 17.46
N ARG A 36 9.09 -20.37 18.46
CA ARG A 36 10.54 -20.47 18.33
C ARG A 36 10.99 -21.90 17.97
N ALA A 37 10.37 -22.92 18.57
CA ALA A 37 10.64 -24.31 18.24
C ALA A 37 10.21 -24.65 16.81
N LEU A 38 9.02 -24.17 16.39
CA LEU A 38 8.54 -24.31 15.00
C LEU A 38 9.52 -23.66 14.02
N ALA A 39 9.90 -22.41 14.25
CA ALA A 39 10.82 -21.66 13.40
C ALA A 39 12.18 -22.37 13.30
N ALA A 40 12.73 -22.85 14.42
CA ALA A 40 13.98 -23.59 14.46
C ALA A 40 13.89 -24.91 13.67
N SER A 41 12.75 -25.60 13.70
CA SER A 41 12.53 -26.82 12.88
C SER A 41 12.57 -26.55 11.37
N LYS A 42 12.39 -25.29 10.96
CA LYS A 42 12.47 -24.81 9.57
C LYS A 42 13.78 -24.06 9.27
N GLY A 43 14.74 -24.06 10.20
CA GLY A 43 16.05 -23.43 10.03
C GLY A 43 16.09 -21.93 10.37
N VAL A 44 15.05 -21.36 10.98
CA VAL A 44 15.02 -19.95 11.41
C VAL A 44 15.29 -19.87 12.91
N MET A 45 16.42 -19.28 13.28
CA MET A 45 16.78 -19.05 14.68
C MET A 45 16.30 -17.66 15.11
N LEU A 46 15.49 -17.60 16.16
CA LEU A 46 14.92 -16.36 16.69
C LEU A 46 15.38 -16.14 18.14
N GLY A 47 15.95 -14.97 18.41
CA GLY A 47 16.29 -14.51 19.74
C GLY A 47 15.12 -13.76 20.40
N ALA A 48 15.36 -13.18 21.58
CA ALA A 48 14.33 -12.41 22.28
C ALA A 48 13.99 -11.10 21.55
N GLU A 49 15.00 -10.47 20.95
CA GLU A 49 14.91 -9.26 20.12
C GLU A 49 14.15 -9.46 18.80
N SER A 50 13.96 -10.72 18.41
CA SER A 50 13.18 -11.09 17.23
C SER A 50 11.67 -10.96 17.45
N PHE A 51 11.22 -10.72 18.68
CA PHE A 51 9.79 -10.60 19.01
C PHE A 51 9.42 -9.17 19.39
N ASP A 52 8.21 -8.78 19.04
CA ASP A 52 7.67 -7.45 19.32
C ASP A 52 6.18 -7.52 19.56
N TYR A 53 5.63 -6.54 20.27
CA TYR A 53 4.20 -6.33 20.35
C TYR A 53 3.84 -5.02 19.64
N ILE A 54 2.99 -5.13 18.64
CA ILE A 54 2.47 -3.99 17.90
C ILE A 54 0.97 -3.93 18.18
N GLN A 55 0.49 -2.87 18.82
CA GLN A 55 -0.92 -2.74 19.23
C GLN A 55 -1.93 -3.00 18.11
N THR A 56 -1.62 -2.61 16.87
CA THR A 56 -2.49 -2.79 15.70
C THR A 56 -2.41 -4.19 15.08
N THR A 57 -1.41 -4.99 15.46
CA THR A 57 -1.09 -6.27 14.80
C THR A 57 -1.10 -7.46 15.76
N GLY A 58 -0.60 -7.33 16.99
CA GLY A 58 -0.45 -8.42 17.96
C GLY A 58 1.02 -8.73 18.26
N ILE A 59 1.31 -9.98 18.59
CA ILE A 59 2.66 -10.49 18.85
C ILE A 59 3.29 -10.89 17.52
N VAL A 60 4.39 -10.24 17.16
CA VAL A 60 5.05 -10.38 15.87
C VAL A 60 6.43 -10.95 16.04
N ALA A 61 6.75 -11.97 15.24
CA ALA A 61 8.11 -12.47 15.05
C ALA A 61 8.73 -11.82 13.81
N LYS A 62 9.98 -11.37 13.94
CA LYS A 62 10.75 -10.63 12.93
C LYS A 62 12.03 -11.38 12.61
N SER A 63 12.23 -11.71 11.33
CA SER A 63 13.51 -12.19 10.81
C SER A 63 13.48 -12.11 9.28
N PRO A 64 14.60 -11.75 8.61
CA PRO A 64 14.62 -11.63 7.15
C PRO A 64 14.09 -12.89 6.44
N GLY A 65 13.04 -12.74 5.63
CA GLY A 65 12.43 -13.82 4.87
C GLY A 65 11.72 -14.91 5.70
N ILE A 66 11.39 -14.63 6.97
CA ILE A 66 10.70 -15.60 7.86
C ILE A 66 9.40 -16.11 7.25
N ALA A 67 8.58 -15.24 6.67
CA ALA A 67 7.29 -15.62 6.13
C ALA A 67 7.44 -16.60 4.95
N ARG A 68 8.42 -16.35 4.07
CA ARG A 68 8.74 -17.24 2.93
C ARG A 68 9.25 -18.59 3.40
N THR A 69 10.18 -18.58 4.36
CA THR A 69 10.77 -19.81 4.90
C THR A 69 9.70 -20.69 5.54
N LEU A 70 8.77 -20.10 6.30
CA LEU A 70 7.69 -20.83 6.99
C LEU A 70 6.57 -21.27 6.05
N LEU A 71 6.20 -20.45 5.06
CA LEU A 71 5.21 -20.79 4.02
C LEU A 71 5.66 -21.99 3.16
N GLY A 72 6.97 -22.20 3.07
CA GLY A 72 7.58 -23.24 2.26
C GLY A 72 7.54 -22.93 0.77
N PRO A 73 7.93 -23.89 -0.09
CA PRO A 73 8.04 -23.65 -1.52
C PRO A 73 6.68 -23.32 -2.14
N ILE A 74 6.63 -22.17 -2.79
CA ILE A 74 5.53 -21.69 -3.64
C ILE A 74 6.14 -21.17 -4.92
N ARG A 75 5.46 -21.39 -6.05
CA ARG A 75 5.89 -20.85 -7.33
C ARG A 75 5.87 -19.32 -7.25
N THR A 76 7.07 -18.72 -7.25
CA THR A 76 7.22 -17.26 -7.22
C THR A 76 7.37 -16.75 -8.65
N GLU A 77 6.65 -15.69 -8.98
CA GLU A 77 6.79 -15.02 -10.26
C GLU A 77 8.07 -14.16 -10.29
N ARG A 78 8.56 -13.79 -11.49
CA ARG A 78 9.80 -13.00 -11.63
C ARG A 78 9.76 -11.66 -10.91
N ASP A 79 8.57 -11.15 -10.65
CA ASP A 79 8.30 -9.89 -9.96
C ASP A 79 8.22 -10.03 -8.43
N GLY A 80 8.47 -11.22 -7.89
CA GLY A 80 8.43 -11.52 -6.45
C GLY A 80 7.02 -11.74 -5.90
N LEU A 81 5.98 -11.54 -6.70
CA LEU A 81 4.61 -11.73 -6.25
C LEU A 81 4.27 -13.22 -6.13
N LEU A 82 3.34 -13.52 -5.21
CA LEU A 82 2.84 -14.86 -4.97
C LEU A 82 1.42 -15.03 -5.50
N PRO A 83 1.08 -16.19 -6.12
CA PRO A 83 -0.29 -16.50 -6.48
C PRO A 83 -1.19 -16.50 -5.24
N PHE A 84 -2.23 -15.65 -5.26
CA PHE A 84 -3.16 -15.51 -4.14
C PHE A 84 -3.85 -16.83 -3.79
N SER A 85 -4.27 -17.58 -4.81
CA SER A 85 -4.94 -18.88 -4.65
C SER A 85 -4.05 -19.93 -3.98
N GLU A 86 -2.74 -19.94 -4.29
CA GLU A 86 -1.80 -20.88 -3.67
C GLU A 86 -1.58 -20.56 -2.19
N ILE A 87 -1.44 -19.28 -1.83
CA ILE A 87 -1.39 -18.87 -0.42
C ILE A 87 -2.69 -19.25 0.28
N ALA A 88 -3.84 -18.84 -0.27
CA ALA A 88 -5.16 -19.04 0.31
C ALA A 88 -5.50 -20.52 0.56
N SER A 89 -4.99 -21.43 -0.29
CA SER A 89 -5.17 -22.88 -0.10
C SER A 89 -4.45 -23.45 1.11
N ARG A 90 -3.35 -22.81 1.56
CA ARG A 90 -2.55 -23.25 2.72
C ARG A 90 -2.88 -22.44 3.97
N PHE A 91 -3.13 -21.15 3.79
CA PHE A 91 -3.47 -20.18 4.81
C PHE A 91 -4.73 -19.44 4.36
N PRO A 92 -5.93 -19.86 4.77
CA PRO A 92 -7.16 -19.21 4.34
C PRO A 92 -7.19 -17.72 4.75
N PRO A 93 -7.69 -16.83 3.86
CA PRO A 93 -7.88 -15.43 4.22
C PRO A 93 -8.99 -15.30 5.27
N SER A 94 -8.82 -14.41 6.25
CA SER A 94 -9.87 -14.14 7.23
C SER A 94 -10.76 -12.97 6.79
N PRO A 95 -12.10 -13.13 6.78
CA PRO A 95 -13.01 -12.03 6.46
C PRO A 95 -13.06 -10.96 7.57
N HIS A 96 -12.65 -11.33 8.80
CA HIS A 96 -12.66 -10.44 9.97
C HIS A 96 -11.31 -9.74 10.18
N HIS A 97 -10.23 -10.29 9.63
CA HIS A 97 -8.89 -9.75 9.70
C HIS A 97 -8.35 -9.55 8.29
N VAL A 98 -8.78 -8.48 7.66
CA VAL A 98 -8.34 -8.05 6.32
C VAL A 98 -6.82 -8.05 6.27
N GLY A 99 -6.23 -8.50 5.15
CA GLY A 99 -4.78 -8.53 4.95
C GLY A 99 -4.03 -9.60 5.73
N CYS A 100 -4.74 -10.49 6.43
CA CYS A 100 -4.17 -11.63 7.13
C CYS A 100 -4.62 -12.97 6.52
N PHE A 101 -3.69 -13.90 6.44
CA PHE A 101 -3.92 -15.30 6.08
C PHE A 101 -3.60 -16.20 7.27
N PHE A 102 -4.56 -16.99 7.71
CA PHE A 102 -4.50 -17.71 8.99
C PHE A 102 -3.97 -19.12 8.80
N GLY A 103 -2.93 -19.46 9.54
CA GLY A 103 -2.45 -20.82 9.74
C GLY A 103 -2.74 -21.28 11.16
N SER A 104 -2.38 -22.53 11.47
CA SER A 104 -2.53 -23.11 12.81
C SER A 104 -1.64 -22.46 13.86
N ASP A 105 -0.40 -22.13 13.47
CA ASP A 105 0.66 -21.71 14.40
C ASP A 105 1.08 -20.26 14.21
N PHE A 106 0.74 -19.65 13.07
CA PHE A 106 1.06 -18.26 12.76
C PHE A 106 0.16 -17.71 11.65
N ILE A 107 0.19 -16.39 11.50
CA ILE A 107 -0.57 -15.62 10.53
C ILE A 107 0.42 -14.91 9.59
N LEU A 108 0.23 -15.12 8.29
CA LEU A 108 0.91 -14.35 7.25
C LEU A 108 0.15 -13.04 7.02
N MET A 109 0.89 -11.99 6.72
CA MET A 109 0.32 -10.66 6.49
C MET A 109 0.64 -10.18 5.07
N ALA A 110 -0.26 -9.38 4.50
CA ALA A 110 0.01 -8.64 3.27
C ALA A 110 1.17 -7.64 3.48
N HIS A 111 1.82 -7.25 2.40
CA HIS A 111 2.99 -6.37 2.46
C HIS A 111 2.71 -5.04 3.22
N PRO A 112 3.65 -4.48 4.01
CA PRO A 112 3.44 -3.27 4.81
C PRO A 112 3.05 -2.01 4.02
N CYS A 113 3.31 -1.98 2.71
CA CYS A 113 2.90 -0.88 1.82
C CYS A 113 1.39 -0.61 1.81
N TYR A 114 0.59 -1.62 2.14
CA TYR A 114 -0.85 -1.49 2.24
C TYR A 114 -1.31 -0.84 3.53
N ARG A 115 -0.41 -0.59 4.49
CA ARG A 115 -0.72 0.10 5.74
C ARG A 115 -0.73 1.62 5.54
N ARG A 116 -1.43 2.35 6.41
CA ARG A 116 -1.48 3.81 6.35
C ARG A 116 -0.06 4.40 6.44
N GLY A 117 0.27 5.31 5.53
CA GLY A 117 1.62 5.88 5.40
C GLY A 117 2.72 4.85 5.08
N MET A 118 2.35 3.63 4.65
CA MET A 118 3.28 2.50 4.44
C MET A 118 4.09 2.15 5.70
N ARG A 119 3.58 2.51 6.89
CA ARG A 119 4.27 2.28 8.16
C ARG A 119 3.97 0.87 8.69
N PRO A 120 4.99 0.09 9.06
CA PRO A 120 4.81 -1.29 9.55
C PRO A 120 3.99 -1.42 10.84
N VAL A 121 3.86 -0.35 11.63
CA VAL A 121 3.13 -0.30 12.92
C VAL A 121 1.69 0.16 12.78
N ASN A 122 1.32 0.74 11.64
CA ASN A 122 -0.04 1.22 11.41
C ASN A 122 -0.95 0.07 10.96
N ASN A 123 -2.25 0.28 11.09
CA ASN A 123 -3.24 -0.61 10.50
C ASN A 123 -3.30 -0.44 8.96
N TRP A 124 -4.02 -1.35 8.30
CA TRP A 124 -4.25 -1.30 6.86
C TRP A 124 -4.85 0.03 6.42
N ALA A 125 -4.37 0.55 5.30
CA ALA A 125 -5.08 1.59 4.58
C ALA A 125 -6.45 1.04 4.17
N PRO A 126 -7.51 1.87 4.22
CA PRO A 126 -8.86 1.37 4.04
C PRO A 126 -9.04 0.62 2.72
N ARG A 127 -9.79 -0.49 2.81
CA ARG A 127 -10.54 -1.12 1.71
C ARG A 127 -9.76 -1.75 0.54
N PHE A 128 -8.59 -1.29 0.12
CA PHE A 128 -7.91 -1.89 -1.05
C PHE A 128 -7.69 -3.39 -0.90
N ILE A 129 -7.10 -3.81 0.22
CA ILE A 129 -6.84 -5.23 0.48
C ILE A 129 -8.12 -6.02 0.71
N ASP A 130 -9.14 -5.43 1.35
CA ASP A 130 -10.44 -6.07 1.54
C ASP A 130 -11.11 -6.35 0.20
N LEU A 131 -11.15 -5.35 -0.67
CA LEU A 131 -11.65 -5.48 -2.04
C LEU A 131 -10.85 -6.52 -2.82
N PHE A 132 -9.52 -6.45 -2.77
CA PHE A 132 -8.66 -7.39 -3.47
C PHE A 132 -8.84 -8.84 -2.98
N TRP A 133 -9.08 -9.06 -1.69
CA TRP A 133 -9.41 -10.39 -1.14
C TRP A 133 -10.74 -10.92 -1.64
N ARG A 134 -11.79 -10.11 -1.51
CA ARG A 134 -13.16 -10.50 -1.83
C ARG A 134 -13.43 -10.57 -3.32
N PHE A 135 -12.61 -9.91 -4.12
CA PHE A 135 -12.76 -9.89 -5.57
C PHE A 135 -12.58 -11.29 -6.15
N ASP A 136 -13.63 -11.78 -6.78
CA ASP A 136 -13.64 -13.04 -7.52
C ASP A 136 -14.22 -12.78 -8.90
N GLY A 137 -13.54 -13.26 -9.93
CA GLY A 137 -13.88 -12.98 -11.32
C GLY A 137 -13.45 -14.13 -12.22
N GLY A 138 -14.34 -14.55 -13.11
CA GLY A 138 -14.07 -15.64 -14.05
C GLY A 138 -12.85 -15.35 -14.93
N GLY A 139 -11.86 -16.23 -14.90
CA GLY A 139 -10.63 -16.09 -15.68
C GLY A 139 -9.63 -15.07 -15.13
N ILE A 140 -9.82 -14.60 -13.88
CA ILE A 140 -8.90 -13.68 -13.21
C ILE A 140 -7.89 -14.44 -12.35
N GLU A 141 -6.63 -14.06 -12.46
CA GLU A 141 -5.52 -14.52 -11.62
C GLU A 141 -4.99 -13.37 -10.77
N LYS A 142 -5.01 -13.55 -9.45
CA LYS A 142 -4.55 -12.56 -8.48
C LYS A 142 -3.18 -12.95 -7.91
N TYR A 143 -2.31 -11.97 -7.76
CA TYR A 143 -1.01 -12.12 -7.12
C TYR A 143 -0.78 -10.98 -6.13
N ILE A 144 -0.10 -11.28 -5.03
CA ILE A 144 0.14 -10.30 -3.98
C ILE A 144 1.52 -10.49 -3.33
N ALA A 145 2.09 -9.40 -2.83
CA ALA A 145 3.26 -9.40 -1.96
C ALA A 145 2.85 -9.63 -0.50
N LEU A 146 3.63 -10.45 0.20
CA LEU A 146 3.52 -10.66 1.64
C LEU A 146 4.50 -9.76 2.39
N ASP A 147 4.25 -9.58 3.68
CA ASP A 147 5.26 -9.12 4.61
C ASP A 147 6.29 -10.24 4.80
N GLU A 148 7.41 -10.18 4.09
CA GLU A 148 8.35 -11.30 4.03
C GLU A 148 9.14 -11.47 5.33
N ASP A 149 9.32 -10.38 6.07
CA ASP A 149 10.22 -10.31 7.23
C ASP A 149 9.48 -10.43 8.57
N ARG A 150 8.14 -10.53 8.54
CA ARG A 150 7.31 -10.59 9.74
C ARG A 150 6.15 -11.56 9.61
N VAL A 151 5.86 -12.25 10.71
CA VAL A 151 4.62 -13.02 10.90
C VAL A 151 4.02 -12.72 12.26
N ARG A 152 2.70 -12.80 12.36
CA ARG A 152 1.99 -12.71 13.65
C ARG A 152 1.85 -14.11 14.24
N ILE A 153 2.07 -14.28 15.55
CA ILE A 153 2.14 -15.62 16.19
C ILE A 153 1.02 -15.86 17.20
N ASP A 154 0.36 -14.81 17.68
CA ASP A 154 -0.82 -14.91 18.56
C ASP A 154 -2.08 -15.13 17.70
N VAL A 155 -2.24 -16.35 17.17
CA VAL A 155 -3.34 -16.71 16.25
C VAL A 155 -4.73 -16.43 16.85
N ASP A 156 -4.90 -16.72 18.14
CA ASP A 156 -6.13 -16.48 18.91
C ASP A 156 -6.13 -15.12 19.62
N GLY A 157 -5.15 -14.26 19.33
CA GLY A 157 -5.02 -12.94 19.93
C GLY A 157 -6.10 -11.96 19.45
N PRO A 158 -6.21 -10.79 20.11
CA PRO A 158 -7.21 -9.79 19.75
C PRO A 158 -6.98 -9.25 18.32
N GLY A 159 -8.07 -8.93 17.64
CA GLY A 159 -8.05 -8.20 16.37
C GLY A 159 -8.09 -6.69 16.59
N TYR A 160 -7.59 -5.94 15.62
CA TYR A 160 -7.78 -4.49 15.54
C TYR A 160 -8.75 -4.17 14.41
N PHE A 161 -9.79 -3.39 14.69
CA PHE A 161 -10.82 -3.03 13.72
C PHE A 161 -10.96 -1.51 13.63
N GLU A 162 -10.88 -0.98 12.41
CA GLU A 162 -11.17 0.41 12.10
C GLU A 162 -12.33 0.45 11.11
N ALA A 163 -13.41 1.14 11.48
CA ALA A 163 -14.57 1.37 10.62
C ALA A 163 -14.36 2.55 9.65
N ASP A 164 -13.12 2.75 9.19
CA ASP A 164 -12.79 3.81 8.25
C ASP A 164 -13.09 3.36 6.82
N THR A 165 -13.56 4.28 5.98
CA THR A 165 -13.94 3.95 4.61
C THR A 165 -13.65 5.08 3.65
N TRP A 166 -13.41 4.68 2.41
CA TRP A 166 -13.17 5.55 1.27
C TRP A 166 -14.09 5.07 0.15
N TYR A 167 -14.48 5.97 -0.74
CA TYR A 167 -15.32 5.60 -1.89
C TYR A 167 -14.50 5.65 -3.17
N GLY A 168 -14.94 4.93 -4.20
CA GLY A 168 -14.45 5.12 -5.57
C GLY A 168 -15.09 6.34 -6.22
N ALA A 169 -14.43 6.89 -7.23
CA ALA A 169 -15.05 7.90 -8.09
C ALA A 169 -16.03 7.23 -9.06
N PRO A 170 -17.18 7.85 -9.38
CA PRO A 170 -17.95 7.44 -10.54
C PRO A 170 -17.08 7.66 -11.78
N PHE A 171 -17.15 6.72 -12.72
CA PHE A 171 -16.47 6.81 -14.00
C PHE A 171 -17.32 6.16 -15.08
N ASP A 172 -17.80 6.97 -16.01
CA ASP A 172 -18.67 6.55 -17.11
C ASP A 172 -17.97 6.64 -18.48
N GLU A 173 -16.69 7.04 -18.52
CA GLU A 173 -15.98 7.17 -19.78
C GLU A 173 -15.62 5.80 -20.40
N ASP A 174 -15.83 5.71 -21.71
CA ASP A 174 -15.37 4.58 -22.51
C ASP A 174 -13.84 4.65 -22.66
N ILE A 175 -13.11 3.68 -22.10
CA ILE A 175 -11.64 3.60 -22.19
C ILE A 175 -11.15 3.72 -23.64
N ARG A 176 -11.91 3.22 -24.62
CA ARG A 176 -11.57 3.30 -26.05
C ARG A 176 -11.52 4.74 -26.56
N SER A 177 -12.30 5.63 -25.96
CA SER A 177 -12.40 7.04 -26.32
C SER A 177 -11.29 7.91 -25.68
N ILE A 178 -10.63 7.42 -24.63
CA ILE A 178 -9.55 8.15 -23.95
C ILE A 178 -8.38 8.32 -24.92
N LYS A 179 -8.00 9.58 -25.16
CA LYS A 179 -6.87 9.90 -26.05
C LYS A 179 -5.53 9.65 -25.35
N PRO A 180 -4.50 9.17 -26.06
CA PRO A 180 -3.13 9.15 -25.54
C PRO A 180 -2.72 10.56 -25.09
N GLY A 181 -2.01 10.63 -23.97
CA GLY A 181 -1.65 11.90 -23.36
C GLY A 181 -1.16 11.74 -21.93
N ILE A 182 -0.79 12.88 -21.34
CA ILE A 182 -0.38 12.97 -19.95
C ILE A 182 -1.27 13.97 -19.24
N VAL A 183 -1.64 13.64 -18.01
CA VAL A 183 -2.32 14.53 -17.06
C VAL A 183 -1.49 14.55 -15.79
N LYS A 184 -1.19 15.75 -15.29
CA LYS A 184 -0.49 15.93 -14.02
C LYS A 184 -1.32 16.80 -13.10
N LEU A 185 -1.89 16.18 -12.07
CA LEU A 185 -2.73 16.84 -11.08
C LEU A 185 -1.91 17.16 -9.84
N ARG A 186 -2.21 18.28 -9.20
CA ARG A 186 -1.59 18.72 -7.94
C ARG A 186 -2.68 19.27 -7.01
N PRO A 187 -2.50 19.18 -5.68
CA PRO A 187 -3.35 19.94 -4.78
C PRO A 187 -3.28 21.45 -5.11
N PRO A 188 -4.32 22.23 -4.79
CA PRO A 188 -4.31 23.67 -5.01
C PRO A 188 -3.12 24.36 -4.34
N LEU A 189 -2.43 25.22 -5.11
CA LEU A 189 -1.18 25.87 -4.68
C LEU A 189 -1.37 26.84 -3.51
N ASP A 190 -2.60 27.29 -3.26
CA ASP A 190 -2.97 28.17 -2.16
C ASP A 190 -3.05 27.45 -0.81
N LEU A 191 -2.95 26.11 -0.78
CA LEU A 191 -3.03 25.35 0.45
C LEU A 191 -1.69 25.26 1.19
N GLU A 192 -1.73 25.58 2.48
CA GLU A 192 -0.64 25.28 3.41
C GLU A 192 -0.37 23.77 3.51
N SER A 193 0.87 23.39 3.84
CA SER A 193 1.31 21.99 3.94
C SER A 193 0.44 21.13 4.86
N ARG A 194 -0.07 21.70 5.96
CA ARG A 194 -0.99 20.98 6.86
C ARG A 194 -2.29 20.59 6.16
N HIS A 195 -2.84 21.44 5.29
CA HIS A 195 -4.06 21.14 4.55
C HIS A 195 -3.80 20.06 3.49
N VAL A 196 -2.64 20.08 2.84
CA VAL A 196 -2.22 19.02 1.91
C VAL A 196 -2.06 17.69 2.64
N SER A 197 -1.44 17.68 3.82
CA SER A 197 -1.32 16.47 4.64
C SER A 197 -2.68 15.92 5.03
N PHE A 198 -3.57 16.75 5.60
CA PHE A 198 -4.88 16.30 6.09
C PHE A 198 -5.88 15.91 4.99
N PHE A 199 -5.96 16.68 3.90
CA PHE A 199 -7.03 16.52 2.92
C PHE A 199 -6.58 15.85 1.61
N PHE A 200 -5.27 15.75 1.37
CA PHE A 200 -4.71 15.10 0.19
C PHE A 200 -3.76 13.95 0.55
N ALA A 201 -3.73 13.52 1.82
CA ALA A 201 -2.88 12.44 2.31
C ALA A 201 -1.40 12.59 1.89
N ASP A 202 -0.90 13.82 2.02
CA ASP A 202 0.46 14.19 1.61
C ASP A 202 0.76 13.91 0.13
N ALA A 203 -0.24 13.90 -0.77
CA ALA A 203 -0.01 13.83 -2.19
C ALA A 203 0.63 15.13 -2.70
N TYR A 204 1.82 15.04 -3.28
CA TYR A 204 2.45 16.14 -4.00
C TYR A 204 1.85 16.28 -5.41
N CYS A 205 1.71 15.15 -6.11
CA CYS A 205 1.04 15.10 -7.42
C CYS A 205 0.52 13.70 -7.73
N LEU A 206 -0.45 13.65 -8.65
CA LEU A 206 -0.86 12.44 -9.35
C LEU A 206 -0.56 12.62 -10.84
N ASP A 207 0.43 11.88 -11.34
CA ASP A 207 0.86 11.90 -12.73
C ASP A 207 0.23 10.70 -13.44
N ILE A 208 -0.42 10.92 -14.57
CA ILE A 208 -1.16 9.89 -15.32
C ILE A 208 -0.77 9.95 -16.78
N LYS A 209 -0.60 8.79 -17.40
CA LYS A 209 -0.29 8.66 -18.82
C LYS A 209 -1.13 7.57 -19.46
N TRP A 210 -1.70 7.91 -20.61
CA TRP A 210 -2.24 6.95 -21.56
C TRP A 210 -1.34 6.89 -22.79
N SER A 211 -1.04 5.68 -23.23
CA SER A 211 -0.43 5.41 -24.53
C SER A 211 -1.18 4.28 -25.23
N GLU A 212 -1.06 4.20 -26.54
CA GLU A 212 -1.71 3.16 -27.33
C GLU A 212 -0.72 2.57 -28.32
N SER A 213 -0.65 1.24 -28.38
CA SER A 213 0.13 0.49 -29.37
C SER A 213 -0.56 -0.85 -29.64
N ASP A 214 -0.59 -1.27 -30.90
CA ASP A 214 -1.03 -2.61 -31.31
C ASP A 214 -2.42 -3.04 -30.77
N GLY A 215 -3.36 -2.08 -30.69
CA GLY A 215 -4.71 -2.32 -30.18
C GLY A 215 -4.81 -2.42 -28.66
N ILE A 216 -3.74 -2.10 -27.93
CA ILE A 216 -3.69 -2.06 -26.47
C ILE A 216 -3.51 -0.62 -26.00
N LYS A 217 -4.39 -0.16 -25.12
CA LYS A 217 -4.20 1.09 -24.38
C LYS A 217 -3.50 0.79 -23.06
N SER A 218 -2.36 1.39 -22.82
CA SER A 218 -1.62 1.31 -21.57
C SER A 218 -1.94 2.53 -20.72
N PHE A 219 -2.38 2.28 -19.49
CA PHE A 219 -2.52 3.27 -18.43
C PHE A 219 -1.33 3.17 -17.48
N GLN A 220 -0.77 4.31 -17.10
CA GLN A 220 0.23 4.41 -16.05
C GLN A 220 -0.18 5.56 -15.12
N ALA A 221 -0.09 5.35 -13.81
CA ALA A 221 -0.30 6.41 -12.82
C ALA A 221 0.77 6.37 -11.74
N LEU A 222 1.20 7.53 -11.25
CA LEU A 222 2.18 7.68 -10.18
C LEU A 222 1.71 8.75 -9.19
N GLU A 223 1.39 8.33 -7.97
CA GLU A 223 1.18 9.23 -6.84
C GLU A 223 2.52 9.43 -6.14
N THR A 224 3.04 10.65 -6.22
CA THR A 224 4.22 11.09 -5.48
C THR A 224 3.78 11.77 -4.20
N LYS A 225 4.35 11.40 -3.05
CA LYS A 225 4.09 12.06 -1.77
C LYS A 225 4.98 13.30 -1.57
N THR A 226 4.63 14.16 -0.62
CA THR A 226 5.47 15.28 -0.19
C THR A 226 6.78 14.80 0.46
N GLU A 227 7.77 15.68 0.60
CA GLU A 227 9.09 15.36 1.19
C GLU A 227 9.05 14.95 2.66
N ASN A 228 7.91 15.14 3.32
CA ASN A 228 7.66 14.73 4.70
C ASN A 228 7.44 13.21 4.81
N ILE A 229 7.07 12.54 3.72
CA ILE A 229 6.85 11.10 3.70
C ILE A 229 8.11 10.39 3.24
N ARG A 230 8.72 9.66 4.18
CA ARG A 230 9.94 8.87 3.95
C ARG A 230 9.79 7.49 4.54
N ILE A 231 10.27 6.47 3.83
CA ILE A 231 10.39 5.11 4.37
C ILE A 231 11.86 4.75 4.50
N GLU A 232 12.19 3.93 5.49
CA GLU A 232 13.53 3.40 5.67
C GLU A 232 13.59 1.97 5.17
N VAL A 233 14.58 1.67 4.33
CA VAL A 233 14.85 0.31 3.87
C VAL A 233 16.35 0.07 4.01
N ALA A 234 16.72 -0.89 4.88
CA ALA A 234 18.11 -1.22 5.18
C ALA A 234 18.96 0.01 5.61
N GLY A 235 18.41 0.88 6.46
CA GLY A 235 19.10 2.07 6.96
C GLY A 235 19.16 3.26 5.99
N ILE A 236 18.55 3.15 4.80
CA ILE A 236 18.50 4.23 3.81
C ILE A 236 17.08 4.79 3.74
N HIS A 237 16.95 6.12 3.77
CA HIS A 237 15.67 6.79 3.58
C HIS A 237 15.35 6.97 2.09
N TYR A 238 14.12 6.62 1.72
CA TYR A 238 13.57 6.78 0.39
C TYR A 238 12.25 7.55 0.45
N PHE A 239 11.95 8.25 -0.64
CA PHE A 239 10.67 8.88 -0.89
C PHE A 239 9.79 7.88 -1.66
N PRO A 240 8.71 7.36 -1.04
CA PRO A 240 7.87 6.39 -1.69
C PRO A 240 6.88 7.06 -2.66
N ALA A 241 6.60 6.39 -3.77
CA ALA A 241 5.50 6.71 -4.66
C ALA A 241 4.69 5.45 -4.98
N ARG A 242 3.38 5.61 -5.11
CA ARG A 242 2.48 4.53 -5.51
C ARG A 242 2.34 4.55 -7.03
N TYR A 243 2.69 3.45 -7.68
CA TYR A 243 2.63 3.31 -9.12
C TYR A 243 1.57 2.28 -9.52
N LEU A 244 0.75 2.58 -10.51
CA LEU A 244 -0.18 1.66 -11.15
C LEU A 244 0.12 1.54 -12.63
N HIS A 245 -0.04 0.33 -13.17
CA HIS A 245 0.00 0.05 -14.60
C HIS A 245 -1.18 -0.82 -14.99
N ALA A 246 -1.85 -0.51 -16.09
CA ALA A 246 -2.91 -1.34 -16.64
C ALA A 246 -2.84 -1.42 -18.16
N GLU A 247 -3.26 -2.54 -18.72
CA GLU A 247 -3.37 -2.76 -20.17
C GLU A 247 -4.81 -3.08 -20.54
N PHE A 248 -5.43 -2.21 -21.32
CA PHE A 248 -6.77 -2.38 -21.85
C PHE A 248 -6.71 -2.90 -23.28
N ASP A 249 -7.36 -4.03 -23.53
CA ASP A 249 -7.46 -4.63 -24.86
C ASP A 249 -8.68 -4.03 -25.59
N LEU A 250 -8.44 -3.30 -26.68
CA LEU A 250 -9.51 -2.63 -27.43
C LEU A 250 -10.47 -3.60 -28.12
N ARG A 251 -10.03 -4.84 -28.40
CA ARG A 251 -10.87 -5.87 -29.03
C ARG A 251 -11.69 -6.60 -27.98
N ALA A 252 -11.07 -7.01 -26.88
CA ALA A 252 -11.75 -7.72 -25.80
C ALA A 252 -12.60 -6.78 -24.92
N ASN A 253 -12.35 -5.46 -24.99
CA ASN A 253 -13.04 -4.42 -24.23
C ASN A 253 -12.95 -4.63 -22.72
N CYS A 254 -11.78 -5.03 -22.24
CA CYS A 254 -11.48 -5.21 -20.83
C CYS A 254 -9.99 -4.96 -20.56
N PHE A 255 -9.65 -4.73 -19.30
CA PHE A 255 -8.26 -4.77 -18.87
C PHE A 255 -7.82 -6.24 -18.83
N ARG A 256 -6.68 -6.54 -19.45
CA ARG A 256 -6.08 -7.89 -19.44
C ARG A 256 -5.00 -8.06 -18.38
N HIS A 257 -4.45 -6.93 -17.92
CA HIS A 257 -3.37 -6.85 -16.95
C HIS A 257 -3.53 -5.56 -16.16
N PHE A 258 -3.39 -5.66 -14.83
CA PHE A 258 -3.40 -4.53 -13.92
C PHE A 258 -2.48 -4.83 -12.74
N ASP A 259 -1.49 -4.00 -12.49
CA ASP A 259 -0.57 -4.17 -11.38
C ASP A 259 -0.28 -2.86 -10.66
N GLY A 260 0.23 -3.01 -9.44
CA GLY A 260 0.66 -1.90 -8.62
C GLY A 260 2.01 -2.17 -7.99
N ALA A 261 2.78 -1.11 -7.83
CA ALA A 261 4.11 -1.14 -7.24
C ALA A 261 4.34 0.07 -6.32
N ILE A 262 5.30 -0.08 -5.41
CA ILE A 262 5.89 1.04 -4.71
C ILE A 262 7.24 1.35 -5.35
N GLN A 263 7.39 2.57 -5.84
CA GLN A 263 8.65 3.09 -6.33
C GLN A 263 9.34 3.85 -5.20
N LEU A 264 10.61 3.55 -4.98
CA LEU A 264 11.45 4.15 -3.96
C LEU A 264 12.50 5.02 -4.65
N PHE A 265 12.38 6.32 -4.43
CA PHE A 265 13.30 7.31 -4.94
C PHE A 265 14.28 7.71 -3.85
N THR A 266 15.55 7.80 -4.18
CA THR A 266 16.51 8.57 -3.39
C THR A 266 16.12 10.05 -3.40
N GLU A 267 16.74 10.85 -2.54
CA GLU A 267 16.45 12.29 -2.48
C GLU A 267 16.66 12.99 -3.83
N GLU A 268 17.79 12.73 -4.49
CA GLU A 268 18.10 13.28 -5.81
C GLU A 268 17.04 12.87 -6.85
N GLU A 269 16.73 11.59 -6.93
CA GLU A 269 15.74 11.07 -7.86
C GLU A 269 14.34 11.63 -7.60
N TYR A 270 13.96 11.81 -6.33
CA TYR A 270 12.67 12.37 -5.92
C TYR A 270 12.50 13.80 -6.42
N PHE A 271 13.48 14.68 -6.15
CA PHE A 271 13.42 16.07 -6.58
C PHE A 271 13.42 16.21 -8.11
N GLN A 272 14.14 15.33 -8.82
CA GLN A 272 14.09 15.28 -10.28
C GLN A 272 12.74 14.75 -10.80
N ARG A 273 12.19 13.69 -10.20
CA ARG A 273 10.96 13.03 -10.68
C ARG A 273 9.70 13.83 -10.38
N ARG A 274 9.58 14.44 -9.19
CA ARG A 274 8.34 15.08 -8.73
C ARG A 274 7.90 16.24 -9.60
N ASP A 275 8.86 16.97 -10.19
CA ASP A 275 8.58 18.10 -11.08
C ASP A 275 8.56 17.72 -12.57
N SER A 276 9.09 16.56 -12.92
CA SER A 276 9.03 15.97 -14.27
C SER A 276 7.70 15.24 -14.56
N ASP A 277 7.41 14.99 -15.84
CA ASP A 277 6.31 14.11 -16.28
C ASP A 277 6.82 12.76 -16.81
N PHE A 278 5.90 11.86 -17.17
CA PHE A 278 6.25 10.56 -17.80
C PHE A 278 6.90 10.68 -19.20
N ASN A 279 6.98 11.86 -19.82
CA ASN A 279 7.68 12.07 -21.09
C ASN A 279 9.15 12.42 -20.88
N MET A 280 9.52 13.06 -19.78
CA MET A 280 10.92 13.41 -19.50
C MET A 280 11.84 12.19 -19.33
N THR A 281 11.29 11.05 -18.93
CA THR A 281 12.04 9.78 -18.83
C THR A 281 12.55 9.28 -20.19
N MET A 282 12.00 9.76 -21.32
CA MET A 282 12.44 9.39 -22.68
C MET A 282 13.50 10.32 -23.26
N LYS A 283 13.66 11.54 -22.72
CA LYS A 283 14.53 12.59 -23.29
C LYS A 283 15.78 12.89 -22.47
N ASN A 284 15.87 12.37 -21.24
CA ASN A 284 17.02 12.57 -20.37
C ASN A 284 17.88 11.28 -20.30
N PRO A 285 19.18 11.31 -20.67
CA PRO A 285 20.05 10.14 -20.56
C PRO A 285 20.23 9.64 -19.12
N ALA A 286 19.95 10.48 -18.12
CA ALA A 286 19.76 10.07 -16.74
C ALA A 286 18.35 9.48 -16.57
N HIS A 287 18.14 8.24 -17.02
CA HIS A 287 16.93 7.50 -16.72
C HIS A 287 16.81 7.33 -15.19
N ILE A 288 15.86 8.03 -14.56
CA ILE A 288 15.54 7.82 -13.15
C ILE A 288 14.95 6.41 -13.03
N LYS A 289 15.76 5.47 -12.54
CA LYS A 289 15.36 4.08 -12.37
C LYS A 289 15.17 3.80 -10.88
N ALA A 290 14.02 4.25 -10.38
CA ALA A 290 13.61 3.97 -9.01
C ALA A 290 13.65 2.47 -8.73
N ARG A 291 14.02 2.12 -7.49
CA ARG A 291 13.82 0.77 -6.99
C ARG A 291 12.31 0.54 -6.90
N SER A 292 11.80 -0.39 -7.69
CA SER A 292 10.37 -0.69 -7.75
C SER A 292 10.09 -2.08 -7.20
N SER A 293 9.14 -2.16 -6.26
CA SER A 293 8.65 -3.42 -5.71
C SER A 293 7.17 -3.55 -6.07
N LYS A 294 6.83 -4.53 -6.90
CA LYS A 294 5.42 -4.85 -7.18
C LYS A 294 4.77 -5.37 -5.91
N VAL A 295 3.52 -4.99 -5.70
CA VAL A 295 2.77 -5.32 -4.49
C VAL A 295 1.51 -6.12 -4.78
N PHE A 296 0.88 -5.91 -5.94
CA PHE A 296 -0.17 -6.79 -6.45
C PHE A 296 -0.14 -6.87 -7.97
N LYS A 297 -0.81 -7.88 -8.51
CA LYS A 297 -1.09 -8.04 -9.93
C LYS A 297 -2.42 -8.78 -10.11
N ILE A 298 -3.22 -8.32 -11.06
CA ILE A 298 -4.45 -8.93 -11.54
C ILE A 298 -4.26 -9.16 -13.03
N ASN A 299 -4.30 -10.42 -13.44
CA ASN A 299 -4.32 -10.81 -14.84
C ASN A 299 -5.70 -11.36 -15.19
N GLY A 300 -6.12 -11.23 -16.44
CA GLY A 300 -7.44 -11.67 -16.88
C GLY A 300 -8.41 -10.50 -17.06
N PRO A 301 -9.66 -10.78 -17.47
CA PRO A 301 -10.59 -9.79 -18.01
C PRO A 301 -11.23 -8.92 -16.91
N LEU A 302 -10.47 -7.95 -16.41
CA LEU A 302 -10.93 -7.00 -15.40
C LEU A 302 -11.82 -5.92 -16.06
N ARG A 303 -13.00 -5.67 -15.48
CA ARG A 303 -13.95 -4.68 -15.99
C ARG A 303 -13.49 -3.27 -15.61
N THR A 304 -13.93 -2.28 -16.39
CA THR A 304 -13.58 -0.87 -16.14
C THR A 304 -14.01 -0.40 -14.75
N GLU A 305 -15.20 -0.78 -14.28
CA GLU A 305 -15.68 -0.40 -12.95
C GLU A 305 -14.78 -0.94 -11.82
N ASP A 306 -14.37 -2.20 -11.92
CA ASP A 306 -13.49 -2.84 -10.95
C ASP A 306 -12.10 -2.19 -10.97
N TRP A 307 -11.57 -1.88 -12.16
CA TRP A 307 -10.29 -1.18 -12.33
C TRP A 307 -10.31 0.22 -11.68
N VAL A 308 -11.36 1.01 -11.90
CA VAL A 308 -11.51 2.34 -11.28
C VAL A 308 -11.58 2.21 -9.76
N GLU A 309 -12.37 1.27 -9.24
CA GLU A 309 -12.48 1.04 -7.80
C GLU A 309 -11.11 0.70 -7.19
N PHE A 310 -10.36 -0.21 -7.81
CA PHE A 310 -9.01 -0.52 -7.36
C PHE A 310 -8.05 0.67 -7.45
N CYS A 311 -8.11 1.49 -8.50
CA CYS A 311 -7.29 2.70 -8.61
C CYS A 311 -7.56 3.67 -7.45
N CYS A 312 -8.83 3.98 -7.20
CA CYS A 312 -9.23 4.88 -6.11
C CYS A 312 -8.80 4.36 -4.73
N HIS A 313 -8.91 3.06 -4.50
CA HIS A 313 -8.52 2.47 -3.24
C HIS A 313 -7.00 2.27 -3.09
N PHE A 314 -6.25 2.07 -4.17
CA PHE A 314 -4.79 2.04 -4.08
C PHE A 314 -4.22 3.43 -3.73
N TYR A 315 -4.86 4.48 -4.25
CA TYR A 315 -4.59 5.88 -3.91
C TYR A 315 -5.50 6.43 -2.80
N THR A 316 -5.88 5.58 -1.83
CA THR A 316 -6.81 5.98 -0.76
C THR A 316 -6.39 7.30 -0.10
N ALA A 317 -7.40 8.13 0.18
CA ALA A 317 -7.30 9.46 0.78
C ALA A 317 -6.66 10.54 -0.12
N ASN A 318 -6.45 10.26 -1.42
CA ASN A 318 -6.01 11.25 -2.40
C ASN A 318 -7.18 11.71 -3.31
N PRO A 319 -7.71 12.94 -3.12
CA PRO A 319 -8.77 13.48 -3.97
C PRO A 319 -8.38 13.68 -5.43
N LEU A 320 -7.09 13.73 -5.77
CA LEU A 320 -6.65 13.91 -7.17
C LEU A 320 -7.07 12.72 -8.04
N THR A 321 -7.21 11.51 -7.45
CA THR A 321 -7.73 10.36 -8.19
C THR A 321 -9.20 10.54 -8.55
N PHE A 322 -9.98 11.21 -7.69
CA PHE A 322 -11.35 11.59 -8.03
C PHE A 322 -11.39 12.68 -9.08
N GLU A 323 -10.58 13.74 -8.93
CA GLU A 323 -10.48 14.80 -9.94
C GLU A 323 -10.18 14.22 -11.33
N TYR A 324 -9.32 13.20 -11.40
CA TYR A 324 -9.03 12.51 -12.65
C TYR A 324 -10.25 11.80 -13.26
N PHE A 325 -10.98 11.02 -12.47
CA PHE A 325 -12.08 10.19 -12.98
C PHE A 325 -13.40 10.97 -13.14
N SER A 326 -13.70 11.94 -12.27
CA SER A 326 -14.96 12.68 -12.29
C SER A 326 -14.83 14.15 -12.74
N GLY A 327 -13.62 14.65 -12.97
CA GLY A 327 -13.37 16.06 -13.31
C GLY A 327 -13.55 17.03 -12.14
N GLU A 328 -13.90 16.55 -10.96
CA GLU A 328 -14.11 17.33 -9.74
C GLU A 328 -13.68 16.55 -8.49
N TYR A 329 -13.37 17.27 -7.41
CA TYR A 329 -13.14 16.67 -6.10
C TYR A 329 -14.44 16.14 -5.47
N PRO A 330 -14.34 15.19 -4.54
CA PRO A 330 -15.47 14.82 -3.70
C PRO A 330 -16.09 16.06 -3.03
N LYS A 331 -17.43 16.11 -2.94
CA LYS A 331 -18.16 17.28 -2.39
C LYS A 331 -17.61 17.78 -1.05
N HIS A 332 -17.29 16.86 -0.13
CA HIS A 332 -16.74 17.21 1.18
C HIS A 332 -15.37 17.93 1.09
N ILE A 333 -14.50 17.55 0.15
CA ILE A 333 -13.23 18.23 -0.11
C ILE A 333 -13.52 19.64 -0.64
N THR A 334 -14.39 19.76 -1.64
CA THR A 334 -14.78 21.07 -2.19
C THR A 334 -15.34 22.02 -1.12
N GLU A 335 -16.15 21.51 -0.19
CA GLU A 335 -16.69 22.29 0.94
C GLU A 335 -15.60 22.70 1.94
N ILE A 336 -14.69 21.79 2.28
CA ILE A 336 -13.56 22.07 3.17
C ILE A 336 -12.65 23.14 2.57
N LEU A 337 -12.31 23.03 1.28
CA LEU A 337 -11.47 24.02 0.59
C LEU A 337 -12.10 25.42 0.60
N LYS A 338 -13.43 25.50 0.40
CA LYS A 338 -14.16 26.78 0.52
C LYS A 338 -14.05 27.37 1.92
N ARG A 339 -14.18 26.54 2.97
CA ARG A 339 -14.06 27.01 4.37
C ARG A 339 -12.65 27.50 4.66
N ILE A 340 -11.62 26.76 4.26
CA ILE A 340 -10.22 27.16 4.44
C ILE A 340 -9.97 28.53 3.81
N ARG A 341 -10.41 28.72 2.56
CA ARG A 341 -10.24 29.98 1.82
C ARG A 341 -11.01 31.16 2.39
N ASN A 342 -12.14 30.91 3.06
CA ASN A 342 -12.91 31.96 3.72
C ASN A 342 -12.33 32.37 5.09
N HIS A 343 -11.41 31.58 5.64
CA HIS A 343 -10.76 31.80 6.93
C HIS A 343 -9.25 32.05 6.84
N ALA A 344 -8.69 32.02 5.63
CA ALA A 344 -7.36 32.50 5.29
C ALA A 344 -7.43 33.99 4.95
#